data_AF-A0A2V6HHM6-F1
#
_entry.id   AF-A0A2V6HHM6-F1
#
_cell.length_a   1.000
_cell.length_b   1.000
_cell.length_c   1.000
_cell.angle_alpha   90.00
_cell.angle_beta   90.00
_cell.angle_gamma   90.00
#
_symmetry.space_group_name_H-M   'P 1'
#
loop_
_entity.id
_entity.type
_entity.pdbx_description
1 polymer ?
#
loop_
_entity_poly.entity_id
_entity_poly.type
_entity_poly.pdbx_seq_one_letter_code
_entity_poly.pdbx_strand_id
1 'polypeptide(L)' 'DCDGENGETDSSLDFGRDCGYISPAKHAELASLSAEIGKMLSGMIKKAGSFAIPDRTAADSDL' A
#
# COMPACT_ATOMS: atom_id res chain seq x y z
N ASP A 1 4.32 1.10 -8.76
CA ASP A 1 4.15 -0.07 -7.88
C ASP A 1 4.06 0.47 -6.47
N CYS A 2 2.92 0.34 -5.79
CA CYS A 2 2.74 0.92 -4.46
C CYS A 2 2.81 -0.14 -3.35
N ASP A 3 2.57 -1.40 -3.68
CA ASP A 3 2.67 -2.53 -2.73
C ASP A 3 4.15 -2.81 -2.42
N GLY A 4 5.02 -2.72 -3.44
CA GLY A 4 6.47 -2.80 -3.27
C GLY A 4 7.03 -1.70 -2.36
N GLU A 5 6.72 -0.43 -2.64
CA GLU A 5 7.16 0.74 -1.85
C GLU A 5 6.69 0.68 -0.38
N ASN A 6 5.51 0.09 -0.13
CA ASN A 6 5.02 -0.16 1.22
C ASN A 6 5.89 -1.19 1.95
N GLY A 7 6.31 -2.26 1.28
CA GLY A 7 7.25 -3.25 1.81
C GLY A 7 8.66 -2.67 2.05
N GLU A 8 9.13 -1.79 1.17
CA GLU A 8 10.40 -1.08 1.37
C GLU A 8 10.35 -0.11 2.55
N THR A 9 9.20 0.53 2.76
CA THR A 9 8.95 1.37 3.94
C THR A 9 9.03 0.55 5.22
N ASP A 10 8.40 -0.62 5.28
CA ASP A 10 8.46 -1.52 6.44
C ASP A 10 9.90 -1.96 6.75
N SER A 11 10.66 -2.33 5.71
CA SER A 11 12.09 -2.66 5.82
C SER A 11 12.92 -1.48 6.34
N SER A 12 12.58 -0.26 5.92
CA SER A 12 13.24 0.98 6.39
C SER A 12 12.95 1.28 7.85
N LEU A 13 11.73 0.96 8.33
CA LEU A 13 11.37 1.09 9.74
C LEU A 13 12.17 0.11 10.60
N ASP A 14 12.30 -1.14 10.17
CA ASP A 14 13.14 -2.14 10.84
C ASP A 14 14.60 -1.67 10.96
N PHE A 15 15.17 -1.17 9.87
CA PHE A 15 16.52 -0.58 9.90
C PHE A 15 16.61 0.60 10.88
N GLY A 16 15.62 1.51 10.88
CA GLY A 16 15.55 2.63 11.80
C GLY A 16 15.51 2.22 13.27
N ARG A 17 14.78 1.14 13.60
CA ARG A 17 14.75 0.55 14.94
C ARG A 17 16.09 -0.09 15.30
N ASP A 18 16.64 -0.90 14.41
CA ASP A 18 17.86 -1.68 14.67
C ASP A 18 19.09 -0.79 14.84
N CYS A 19 19.12 0.37 14.16
CA CYS A 19 20.14 1.40 14.37
C CYS A 19 19.82 2.36 15.53
N GLY A 20 18.68 2.21 16.21
CA GLY A 20 18.28 3.04 17.34
C GLY A 20 17.85 4.47 16.99
N TYR A 21 17.56 4.76 15.71
CA TYR A 21 17.02 6.05 15.28
C TYR A 21 15.57 6.28 15.75
N ILE A 22 14.81 5.20 15.93
CA ILE A 22 13.46 5.25 16.49
C ILE A 22 13.31 4.26 17.63
N SER A 23 12.47 4.60 18.61
CA SER A 23 12.19 3.71 19.73
C SER A 23 11.34 2.50 19.29
N PRO A 24 11.37 1.37 20.01
CA PRO A 24 10.51 0.23 19.73
C PRO A 24 9.00 0.59 19.71
N ALA A 25 8.58 1.51 20.58
CA ALA A 25 7.19 1.98 20.59
C ALA A 25 6.84 2.76 19.31
N LYS A 26 7.76 3.61 18.82
CA LYS A 26 7.55 4.36 17.58
C LYS A 26 7.60 3.45 16.36
N HIS A 27 8.49 2.47 16.35
CA HIS A 27 8.53 1.41 15.32
C HIS A 27 7.19 0.68 15.25
N ALA A 28 6.67 0.21 16.39
CA ALA A 28 5.39 -0.52 16.43
C ALA A 28 4.20 0.32 15.90
N GLU A 29 4.14 1.61 16.27
CA GLU A 29 3.13 2.55 15.75
C GLU A 29 3.23 2.67 14.21
N LEU A 30 4.43 2.95 13.69
CA LEU A 30 4.64 3.18 12.26
C LEU A 30 4.45 1.90 11.42
N ALA A 31 4.92 0.76 11.92
CA ALA A 31 4.74 -0.54 11.28
C ALA A 31 3.25 -0.91 11.22
N SER A 32 2.49 -0.62 12.28
CA SER A 32 1.04 -0.81 12.26
C SER A 32 0.35 0.05 11.19
N LEU A 33 0.76 1.31 11.03
CA LEU A 33 0.22 2.20 10.00
C LEU A 33 0.57 1.70 8.59
N SER A 34 1.82 1.30 8.37
CA SER A 34 2.28 0.71 7.10
C SER A 34 1.50 -0.56 6.74
N ALA A 35 1.22 -1.42 7.73
CA ALA A 35 0.43 -2.63 7.54
C ALA A 35 -1.03 -2.32 7.15
N GLU A 36 -1.65 -1.29 7.72
CA GLU A 36 -3.01 -0.89 7.32
C GLU A 36 -3.05 -0.39 5.87
N ILE A 37 -2.04 0.35 5.41
CA ILE A 37 -1.92 0.78 4.02
C ILE A 37 -1.76 -0.44 3.10
N GLY A 38 -0.88 -1.38 3.43
CA GLY A 38 -0.71 -2.62 2.68
C GLY A 38 -2.01 -3.42 2.52
N LYS A 39 -2.85 -3.49 3.58
CA LYS A 39 -4.18 -4.13 3.49
C LYS A 39 -5.10 -3.42 2.50
N MET A 40 -5.12 -2.09 2.50
CA MET A 40 -5.93 -1.31 1.55
C MET A 40 -5.44 -1.52 0.11
N LEU A 41 -4.13 -1.43 -0.13
CA LEU A 41 -3.52 -1.68 -1.44
C LEU A 41 -3.84 -3.09 -1.94
N SER A 42 -3.66 -4.11 -1.09
CA SER A 42 -4.00 -5.50 -1.41
C SER A 42 -5.48 -5.65 -1.76
N GLY A 43 -6.38 -4.97 -1.02
CA GLY A 43 -7.81 -4.96 -1.31
C GLY A 43 -8.13 -4.33 -2.66
N MET A 44 -7.49 -3.21 -2.99
CA MET A 44 -7.65 -2.53 -4.28
C MET A 44 -7.13 -3.37 -5.44
N ILE A 45 -5.97 -4.01 -5.30
CA ILE A 45 -5.40 -4.91 -6.33
C ILE A 45 -6.34 -6.10 -6.57
N LYS A 46 -6.80 -6.75 -5.50
CA LYS A 46 -7.69 -7.92 -5.60
C LYS A 46 -9.07 -7.58 -6.15
N LYS A 47 -9.55 -6.34 -5.93
CA LYS A 47 -10.86 -5.86 -6.39
C LYS A 47 -10.71 -4.71 -7.38
N ALA A 48 -9.71 -4.76 -8.26
CA ALA A 48 -9.38 -3.66 -9.15
C ALA A 48 -10.59 -3.17 -9.96
N GLY A 49 -11.45 -4.08 -10.42
CA GLY A 49 -12.68 -3.73 -11.16
C GLY A 49 -13.72 -2.92 -10.36
N SER A 50 -13.67 -2.92 -9.03
CA SER A 50 -14.55 -2.07 -8.19
C SER A 50 -14.03 -0.64 -8.04
N PHE A 51 -12.75 -0.41 -8.35
CA PHE A 51 -12.08 0.89 -8.24
C PHE A 51 -11.70 1.48 -9.60
N ALA A 52 -11.61 0.65 -10.64
CA ALA A 52 -11.32 1.07 -12.00
C ALA A 52 -12.52 1.84 -12.57
N ILE A 53 -12.24 2.97 -13.22
CA ILE A 53 -13.24 3.66 -14.02
C ILE A 53 -13.49 2.80 -15.27
N PRO A 54 -14.74 2.51 -15.62
CA PRO A 54 -15.03 1.76 -16.84
C PRO A 54 -14.40 2.45 -18.05
N ASP A 55 -13.80 1.63 -18.93
CA ASP A 55 -13.21 2.13 -20.16
C ASP A 55 -14.29 2.80 -21.01
N ARG A 56 -14.11 4.10 -21.27
CA ARG A 56 -15.09 4.93 -21.97
C ARG A 56 -15.16 4.60 -23.47
N THR A 57 -14.20 3.83 -23.99
CA THR A 57 -14.17 3.43 -25.41
C THR A 57 -15.09 2.26 -25.76
N ALA A 58 -15.57 1.50 -24.77
CA ALA A 58 -16.52 0.40 -24.99
C ALA A 58 -17.98 0.88 -25.16
N ALA A 59 -18.26 2.17 -24.92
CA ALA A 59 -19.61 2.73 -25.03
C ALA A 59 -19.94 3.30 -26.42
N ASP A 60 -18.93 3.51 -27.28
CA ASP A 60 -19.09 4.15 -28.59
C ASP A 60 -19.16 3.13 -29.76
N SER A 61 -19.11 1.81 -29.48
CA SER A 61 -19.19 0.76 -30.52
C SER A 61 -20.61 0.26 -30.82
N ASP A 62 -21.65 0.87 -30.24
CA ASP A 62 -23.07 0.52 -30.46
C ASP A 62 -23.81 1.53 -31.38
N LEU A 63 -23.08 2.27 -32.23
CA LEU A 63 -23.63 3.14 -33.29
C LEU A 63 -23.16 2.73 -34.69
#